data_AF-A0A2W0ANW0-F1
#
_entry.id   AF-A0A2W0ANW0-F1
#
_cell.length_a   1.000
_cell.length_b   1.000
_cell.length_c   1.000
_cell.angle_alpha   90.00
_cell.angle_beta   90.00
_cell.angle_gamma   90.00
#
_symmetry.space_group_name_H-M   'P 1'
#
loop_
_entity.id
_entity.type
_entity.pdbx_description
1 polymer ?
#
loop_
_entity_poly.entity_id
_entity_poly.type
_entity_poly.pdbx_seq_one_letter_code
_entity_poly.pdbx_strand_id
1 'polypeptide(L)'
;MYESITSFFRFSSPTKPQHDLDAFATVDDSTTLAELLQRLEQPRQWHGRSVRALRPLADDRALLSAINHGEFALNGFRNRDLRTLFFPQTTNDKEQVRRHSAWISRKLRLLRAHALITKIRGTHRYRLTSTGRKTIVAILSACDPRLPNSRP
;
A
#
# COMPACT_ATOMS: atom_id res chain seq x y z
N MET A 1 -42.43 22.44 25.35
CA MET A 1 -41.10 22.84 25.84
C MET A 1 -40.16 21.66 25.60
N TYR A 2 -38.89 21.90 25.25
CA TYR A 2 -37.83 20.95 24.83
C TYR A 2 -37.71 20.65 23.31
N GLU A 3 -37.03 21.58 22.63
CA GLU A 3 -35.86 21.42 21.72
C GLU A 3 -35.65 20.08 20.98
N SER A 4 -35.57 20.13 19.64
CA SER A 4 -34.32 19.87 18.86
C SER A 4 -34.59 19.42 17.41
N ILE A 5 -34.30 20.31 16.47
CA ILE A 5 -33.47 20.13 15.27
C ILE A 5 -33.29 18.68 14.75
N THR A 6 -33.67 18.41 13.49
CA THR A 6 -32.73 17.90 12.47
C THR A 6 -33.35 18.04 11.07
N SER A 7 -32.85 19.05 10.39
CA SER A 7 -33.01 19.35 8.98
C SER A 7 -32.26 18.32 8.13
N PHE A 8 -32.91 17.86 7.06
CA PHE A 8 -32.36 17.88 5.70
C PHE A 8 -31.09 17.07 5.42
N PHE A 9 -31.26 15.87 4.86
CA PHE A 9 -30.29 15.38 3.87
C PHE A 9 -31.00 14.67 2.71
N ARG A 10 -31.09 15.41 1.62
CA ARG A 10 -31.50 14.99 0.28
C ARG A 10 -30.57 13.87 -0.20
N PHE A 11 -31.12 12.68 -0.44
CA PHE A 11 -30.43 11.60 -1.15
C PHE A 11 -30.22 12.00 -2.62
N SER A 12 -29.05 12.55 -2.92
CA SER A 12 -28.53 12.61 -4.29
C SER A 12 -27.81 11.28 -4.58
N SER A 13 -28.23 10.59 -5.64
CA SER A 13 -27.54 9.38 -6.12
C SER A 13 -26.13 9.74 -6.61
N PRO A 14 -25.08 8.94 -6.30
CA PRO A 14 -23.88 8.97 -7.11
C PRO A 14 -23.91 7.83 -8.13
N THR A 15 -23.95 8.26 -9.38
CA THR A 15 -23.47 7.57 -10.57
C THR A 15 -22.09 6.94 -10.34
N LYS A 16 -21.83 5.82 -11.04
CA LYS A 16 -20.56 5.09 -11.08
C LYS A 16 -19.35 6.04 -11.25
N PRO A 17 -18.27 5.91 -10.45
CA PRO A 17 -16.97 6.40 -10.89
C PRO A 17 -16.31 5.37 -11.82
N GLN A 18 -16.28 5.71 -13.11
CA GLN A 18 -15.32 5.17 -14.08
C GLN A 18 -13.94 5.78 -13.77
N HIS A 19 -12.93 4.90 -13.59
CA HIS A 19 -11.50 5.19 -13.72
C HIS A 19 -10.98 6.52 -13.12
N ASP A 20 -10.87 6.56 -11.79
CA ASP A 20 -9.95 7.50 -11.11
C ASP A 20 -8.58 6.81 -10.94
N LEU A 21 -7.86 6.70 -12.05
CA LEU A 21 -6.40 6.69 -12.02
C LEU A 21 -6.01 8.15 -12.22
N ASP A 22 -5.18 8.71 -11.33
CA ASP A 22 -4.54 10.04 -11.42
C ASP A 22 -5.02 11.11 -10.42
N ALA A 23 -4.98 10.78 -9.12
CA ALA A 23 -4.94 11.80 -8.05
C ALA A 23 -3.74 11.63 -7.08
N PHE A 24 -2.68 10.91 -7.48
CA PHE A 24 -1.47 10.72 -6.66
C PHE A 24 -0.16 11.05 -7.40
N ALA A 25 -0.23 11.81 -8.50
CA ALA A 25 0.90 12.07 -9.39
C ALA A 25 1.81 13.24 -8.98
N THR A 26 1.58 13.86 -7.82
CA THR A 26 2.45 14.94 -7.33
C THR A 26 2.92 14.61 -5.92
N VAL A 27 3.93 13.73 -5.83
CA VAL A 27 4.89 13.85 -4.72
C VAL A 27 5.74 15.03 -5.12
N ASP A 28 5.31 16.18 -4.66
CA ASP A 28 6.05 17.43 -4.66
C ASP A 28 7.38 17.15 -3.94
N ASP A 29 8.51 17.53 -4.55
CA ASP A 29 9.87 17.29 -4.03
C ASP A 29 10.13 18.01 -2.69
N SER A 30 9.15 18.76 -2.19
CA SER A 30 9.08 19.43 -0.89
C SER A 30 8.42 18.61 0.22
N THR A 31 7.81 17.44 -0.08
CA THR A 31 7.07 16.68 0.93
C THR A 31 8.02 16.08 1.96
N THR A 32 7.88 16.47 3.22
CA THR A 32 8.72 15.95 4.30
C THR A 32 8.44 14.48 4.59
N LEU A 33 9.43 13.77 5.13
CA LEU A 33 9.24 12.39 5.59
C LEU A 33 8.08 12.27 6.59
N ALA A 34 7.91 13.27 7.46
CA ALA A 34 6.84 13.30 8.45
C ALA A 34 5.45 13.34 7.77
N GLU A 35 5.25 14.15 6.74
CA GLU A 35 3.99 14.22 6.00
C GLU A 35 3.72 12.93 5.21
N LEU A 36 4.77 12.33 4.64
CA LEU A 36 4.64 11.02 3.98
C LEU A 36 4.19 9.94 4.96
N LEU A 37 4.82 9.86 6.14
CA LEU A 37 4.44 8.92 7.18
C LEU A 37 3.02 9.19 7.68
N GLN A 38 2.67 10.45 7.94
CA GLN A 38 1.32 10.82 8.39
C GLN A 38 0.25 10.40 7.39
N ARG A 39 0.52 10.49 6.08
CA ARG A 39 -0.41 10.02 5.02
C ARG A 39 -0.55 8.50 5.01
N LEU A 40 0.53 7.76 5.25
CA LEU A 40 0.54 6.29 5.25
C LEU A 40 -0.04 5.70 6.54
N GLU A 41 0.12 6.40 7.66
CA GLU A 41 -0.35 6.00 8.99
C GLU A 41 -1.84 6.29 9.20
N GLN A 42 -2.54 6.76 8.17
CA GLN A 42 -4.00 6.93 8.19
C GLN A 42 -4.71 5.70 7.60
N PRO A 43 -5.86 5.29 8.18
CA PRO A 43 -6.71 4.28 7.56
C PRO A 43 -7.26 4.78 6.22
N ARG A 44 -7.44 3.86 5.27
CA ARG A 44 -7.92 4.17 3.91
C ARG A 44 -9.15 3.36 3.57
N GLN A 45 -10.08 3.96 2.83
CA GLN A 45 -11.22 3.23 2.27
C GLN A 45 -10.80 2.52 0.99
N TRP A 46 -11.15 1.25 0.86
CA TRP A 46 -10.89 0.42 -0.31
C TRP A 46 -12.12 -0.39 -0.67
N HIS A 47 -12.74 -0.07 -1.81
CA HIS A 47 -14.00 -0.67 -2.28
C HIS A 47 -15.09 -0.71 -1.18
N GLY A 48 -15.31 0.42 -0.50
CA GLY A 48 -16.32 0.54 0.55
C GLY A 48 -15.97 -0.12 1.88
N ARG A 49 -14.73 -0.61 2.05
CA ARG A 49 -14.25 -1.19 3.31
C ARG A 49 -13.04 -0.43 3.84
N SER A 50 -13.03 -0.19 5.15
CA SER A 50 -11.87 0.41 5.82
C SER A 50 -10.71 -0.58 5.83
N VAL A 51 -9.54 -0.08 5.47
CA VAL A 51 -8.26 -0.78 5.50
C VAL A 51 -7.38 -0.04 6.49
N ARG A 52 -6.69 -0.81 7.35
CA ARG A 52 -5.79 -0.25 8.35
C ARG A 52 -4.73 0.66 7.74
N ALA A 53 -4.21 1.56 8.56
CA ALA A 53 -2.99 2.29 8.30
C ALA A 53 -1.83 1.36 7.94
N LEU A 54 -0.98 1.81 7.02
CA LEU A 54 0.32 1.18 6.78
C LEU A 54 1.23 1.55 7.94
N ARG A 55 2.10 0.62 8.37
CA ARG A 55 3.10 0.88 9.41
C ARG A 55 4.50 0.69 8.85
N PRO A 56 5.03 1.68 8.10
CA PRO A 56 6.27 1.53 7.35
C PRO A 56 7.51 1.33 8.22
N LEU A 57 7.48 1.84 9.44
CA LEU A 57 8.58 1.77 10.42
C LEU A 57 8.51 0.53 11.33
N ALA A 58 7.42 -0.23 11.28
CA ALA A 58 7.20 -1.44 12.10
C ALA A 58 6.97 -2.66 11.20
N ASP A 59 5.87 -3.40 11.40
CA ASP A 59 5.58 -4.69 10.75
C ASP A 59 5.59 -4.67 9.22
N ASP A 60 5.30 -3.53 8.58
CA ASP A 60 5.21 -3.44 7.13
C ASP A 60 6.57 -3.12 6.48
N ARG A 61 7.62 -2.80 7.26
CA ARG A 61 8.97 -2.51 6.74
C ARG A 61 9.53 -3.64 5.89
N ALA A 62 9.43 -4.88 6.38
CA ALA A 62 9.91 -6.05 5.66
C ALA A 62 9.19 -6.23 4.32
N LEU A 63 7.89 -5.94 4.26
CA LEU A 63 7.10 -5.95 3.04
C LEU A 63 7.54 -4.86 2.06
N LEU A 64 7.77 -3.64 2.55
CA LEU A 64 8.24 -2.52 1.73
C LEU A 64 9.64 -2.79 1.14
N SER A 65 10.54 -3.37 1.95
CA SER A 65 11.85 -3.80 1.49
C SER A 65 11.75 -4.90 0.41
N ALA A 66 10.93 -5.93 0.66
CA ALA A 66 10.75 -7.04 -0.27
C ALA A 66 10.23 -6.57 -1.64
N ILE A 67 9.24 -5.67 -1.68
CA ILE A 67 8.70 -5.17 -2.95
C ILE A 67 9.66 -4.19 -3.66
N ASN A 68 10.63 -3.61 -2.96
CA ASN A 68 11.62 -2.71 -3.54
C ASN A 68 12.76 -3.43 -4.29
N HIS A 69 12.79 -4.77 -4.31
CA HIS A 69 13.77 -5.53 -5.09
C HIS A 69 13.73 -5.15 -6.59
N GLY A 70 14.91 -4.93 -7.17
CA GLY A 70 15.07 -4.47 -8.56
C GLY A 70 14.41 -5.39 -9.60
N GLU A 71 14.32 -6.68 -9.32
CA GLU A 71 13.66 -7.67 -10.18
C GLU A 71 12.14 -7.40 -10.32
N PHE A 72 11.50 -7.00 -9.22
CA PHE A 72 10.07 -6.68 -9.17
C PHE A 72 9.75 -5.33 -9.81
N ALA A 73 10.71 -4.42 -9.79
CA ALA A 73 10.63 -3.14 -10.49
C ALA A 73 10.52 -3.32 -12.02
N LEU A 74 11.20 -4.31 -12.59
CA LEU A 74 11.22 -4.57 -14.03
C LEU A 74 10.02 -5.43 -14.48
N ASN A 75 9.81 -6.57 -13.82
CA ASN A 75 8.87 -7.59 -14.29
C ASN A 75 7.49 -7.54 -13.62
N GLY A 76 7.36 -6.73 -12.57
CA GLY A 76 6.30 -6.87 -11.58
C GLY A 76 6.51 -8.12 -10.72
N PHE A 77 5.59 -8.35 -9.80
CA PHE A 77 5.65 -9.47 -8.85
C PHE A 77 4.29 -10.11 -8.66
N ARG A 78 4.27 -11.39 -8.29
CA ARG A 78 3.07 -12.18 -7.98
C ARG A 78 3.03 -12.50 -6.49
N ASN A 79 1.85 -12.91 -6.01
CA ASN A 79 1.69 -13.38 -4.64
C ASN A 79 2.69 -14.51 -4.29
N ARG A 80 2.86 -15.48 -5.20
CA ARG A 80 3.79 -16.60 -4.98
C ARG A 80 5.24 -16.14 -4.80
N ASP A 81 5.66 -15.07 -5.48
CA ASP A 81 7.04 -14.59 -5.45
C ASP A 81 7.32 -13.99 -4.07
N LEU A 82 6.38 -13.19 -3.54
CA LEU A 82 6.45 -12.71 -2.15
C LEU A 82 6.31 -13.84 -1.13
N ARG A 83 5.46 -14.84 -1.38
CA ARG A 83 5.32 -15.99 -0.48
C ARG A 83 6.65 -16.72 -0.33
N THR A 84 7.39 -16.96 -1.41
CA THR A 84 8.71 -17.60 -1.35
C THR A 84 9.71 -16.78 -0.55
N LEU A 85 9.64 -15.44 -0.61
CA LEU A 85 10.49 -14.56 0.20
C LEU A 85 10.15 -14.60 1.70
N PHE A 86 8.87 -14.56 2.06
CA PHE A 86 8.43 -14.50 3.46
C PHE A 86 8.34 -15.88 4.13
N PHE A 87 8.12 -16.94 3.35
CA PHE A 87 7.93 -18.30 3.81
C PHE A 87 8.77 -19.25 2.92
N PRO A 88 10.11 -19.25 3.06
CA PRO A 88 11.00 -20.03 2.22
C PRO A 88 10.88 -21.55 2.48
N GLN A 89 10.40 -21.94 3.65
CA GLN A 89 10.19 -23.35 3.99
C GLN A 89 9.03 -23.91 3.16
N THR A 90 9.34 -24.91 2.34
CA THR A 90 8.34 -25.60 1.53
C THR A 90 7.60 -26.60 2.41
N THR A 91 6.36 -26.27 2.75
CA THR A 91 5.46 -27.19 3.44
C THR A 91 4.59 -27.93 2.42
N ASN A 92 4.48 -29.25 2.54
CA ASN A 92 3.55 -30.05 1.74
C ASN A 92 2.10 -29.93 2.24
N ASP A 93 1.90 -29.24 3.36
CA ASP A 93 0.58 -28.94 3.91
C ASP A 93 -0.14 -27.86 3.07
N LYS A 94 -1.16 -28.30 2.33
CA LYS A 94 -2.00 -27.43 1.50
C LYS A 94 -2.67 -26.32 2.32
N GLU A 95 -3.01 -26.56 3.58
CA GLU A 95 -3.68 -25.57 4.41
C GLU A 95 -2.73 -24.43 4.81
N GLN A 96 -1.49 -24.73 5.15
CA GLN A 96 -0.46 -23.73 5.42
C GLN A 96 -0.15 -22.89 4.18
N VAL A 97 -0.01 -23.52 3.01
CA VAL A 97 0.18 -22.80 1.74
C VAL A 97 -0.98 -21.83 1.48
N ARG A 98 -2.22 -22.26 1.74
CA ARG A 98 -3.41 -21.39 1.61
C ARG A 98 -3.38 -20.24 2.60
N ARG A 99 -3.02 -20.49 3.87
CA ARG A 99 -2.89 -19.45 4.91
C ARG A 99 -1.83 -18.41 4.56
N HIS A 100 -0.65 -18.82 4.13
CA HIS A 100 0.40 -17.89 3.68
C HIS A 100 -0.02 -17.07 2.47
N SER A 101 -0.65 -17.71 1.47
CA SER A 101 -1.15 -17.02 0.28
C SER A 101 -2.25 -16.00 0.62
N ALA A 102 -3.12 -16.30 1.58
CA ALA A 102 -4.14 -15.38 2.07
C ALA A 102 -3.52 -14.21 2.84
N TRP A 103 -2.49 -14.46 3.65
CA TRP A 103 -1.73 -13.41 4.35
C TRP A 103 -1.10 -12.43 3.37
N ILE A 104 -0.39 -12.94 2.35
CA ILE A 104 0.21 -12.11 1.29
C ILE A 104 -0.89 -11.34 0.53
N SER A 105 -2.01 -11.98 0.19
CA SER A 105 -3.13 -11.30 -0.50
C SER A 105 -3.68 -10.12 0.31
N ARG A 106 -3.77 -10.27 1.64
CA ARG A 106 -4.21 -9.20 2.54
C ARG A 106 -3.20 -8.04 2.55
N LYS A 107 -1.91 -8.34 2.57
CA LYS A 107 -0.83 -7.34 2.46
C LYS A 107 -0.81 -6.62 1.11
N LEU A 108 -1.00 -7.33 0.01
CA LEU A 108 -1.14 -6.73 -1.33
C LEU A 108 -2.36 -5.80 -1.40
N ARG A 109 -3.48 -6.18 -0.79
CA ARG A 109 -4.66 -5.30 -0.70
C ARG A 109 -4.35 -4.02 0.08
N LEU A 110 -3.62 -4.13 1.20
CA LEU A 110 -3.18 -2.99 1.98
C LEU A 110 -2.34 -2.03 1.11
N LEU A 111 -1.32 -2.54 0.42
CA LEU A 111 -0.48 -1.72 -0.47
C LEU A 111 -1.27 -1.05 -1.60
N ARG A 112 -2.29 -1.72 -2.14
CA ARG A 112 -3.18 -1.15 -3.17
C ARG A 112 -4.08 -0.05 -2.62
N ALA A 113 -4.61 -0.22 -1.41
CA ALA A 113 -5.42 0.80 -0.75
C ALA A 113 -4.64 2.10 -0.51
N HIS A 114 -3.33 1.97 -0.29
CA HIS A 114 -2.38 3.08 -0.14
C HIS A 114 -1.73 3.54 -1.46
N ALA A 115 -2.21 3.06 -2.62
CA ALA A 115 -1.72 3.43 -3.95
C ALA A 115 -0.21 3.19 -4.19
N LEU A 116 0.45 2.36 -3.38
CA LEU A 116 1.87 2.02 -3.54
C LEU A 116 2.11 1.05 -4.70
N ILE A 117 1.11 0.21 -4.98
CA ILE A 117 1.16 -0.80 -6.04
C ILE A 117 -0.13 -0.78 -6.84
N THR A 118 -0.01 -1.14 -8.11
CA THR A 118 -1.14 -1.35 -9.02
C THR A 118 -1.19 -2.80 -9.49
N LYS A 119 -2.40 -3.30 -9.79
CA LYS A 119 -2.60 -4.64 -10.37
C LYS A 119 -2.62 -4.50 -11.89
N ILE A 120 -1.81 -5.29 -12.59
CA ILE A 120 -1.82 -5.34 -14.05
C ILE A 120 -3.06 -6.12 -14.50
N ARG A 121 -3.91 -5.48 -15.32
CA ARG A 121 -5.13 -6.10 -15.85
C ARG A 121 -4.80 -7.35 -16.68
N GLY A 122 -5.70 -8.32 -16.66
CA GLY A 122 -5.52 -9.60 -17.38
C GLY A 122 -4.44 -10.53 -16.78
N THR A 123 -3.79 -10.15 -15.67
CA THR A 123 -2.74 -10.96 -15.05
C THR A 123 -2.85 -11.03 -13.53
N HIS A 124 -2.04 -11.90 -12.93
CA HIS A 124 -1.84 -11.99 -11.47
C HIS A 124 -0.64 -11.16 -10.99
N ARG A 125 -0.14 -10.23 -11.82
CA ARG A 125 1.03 -9.42 -11.52
C ARG A 125 0.65 -8.07 -10.91
N TYR A 126 1.50 -7.62 -10.02
CA TYR A 126 1.48 -6.30 -9.41
C TYR A 126 2.74 -5.53 -9.82
N ARG A 127 2.63 -4.20 -9.88
CA ARG A 127 3.75 -3.31 -10.19
C ARG A 127 3.75 -2.16 -9.18
N LEU A 128 4.93 -1.70 -8.78
CA LEU A 128 5.05 -0.47 -8.00
C LEU A 128 4.62 0.72 -8.84
N THR A 129 3.88 1.63 -8.23
CA THR A 129 3.62 2.94 -8.82
C THR A 129 4.89 3.80 -8.73
N SER A 130 5.04 4.80 -9.60
CA SER A 130 6.15 5.75 -9.53
C SER A 130 6.21 6.43 -8.16
N THR A 131 5.05 6.92 -7.70
CA THR A 131 4.84 7.48 -6.36
C THR A 131 5.21 6.48 -5.26
N GLY A 132 4.70 5.24 -5.35
CA GLY A 132 4.99 4.20 -4.38
C GLY A 132 6.48 3.88 -4.27
N ARG A 133 7.19 3.86 -5.40
CA ARG A 133 8.65 3.68 -5.41
C ARG A 133 9.35 4.83 -4.69
N LYS A 134 9.04 6.10 -5.03
CA LYS A 134 9.63 7.27 -4.36
C LYS A 134 9.40 7.22 -2.85
N THR A 135 8.16 6.94 -2.42
CA THR A 135 7.78 6.83 -1.01
C THR A 135 8.54 5.72 -0.29
N ILE A 136 8.63 4.53 -0.89
CA ILE A 136 9.34 3.39 -0.30
C ILE A 136 10.83 3.67 -0.17
N VAL A 137 11.45 4.24 -1.21
CA VAL A 137 12.86 4.61 -1.19
C VAL A 137 13.12 5.67 -0.11
N ALA A 138 12.28 6.70 -0.01
CA ALA A 138 12.42 7.73 1.02
C ALA A 138 12.35 7.14 2.44
N ILE A 139 11.38 6.25 2.70
CA ILE A 139 11.22 5.60 4.00
C ILE A 139 12.41 4.68 4.31
N LEU A 140 12.81 3.83 3.36
CA LEU A 140 13.91 2.89 3.57
C LEU A 140 15.24 3.61 3.75
N SER A 141 15.49 4.70 3.01
CA SER A 141 16.71 5.51 3.13
C SER A 141 16.76 6.26 4.46
N ALA A 142 15.65 6.83 4.92
CA ALA A 142 15.57 7.49 6.23
C ALA A 142 15.73 6.51 7.40
N CYS A 143 15.43 5.23 7.17
CA CYS A 143 15.61 4.16 8.15
C CYS A 143 16.97 3.45 8.03
N ASP A 144 17.79 3.80 7.03
CA ASP A 144 19.12 3.21 6.88
C ASP A 144 20.12 4.00 7.74
N PRO A 145 20.67 3.41 8.82
CA PRO A 145 21.64 4.09 9.66
C PRO A 145 22.97 4.40 8.93
N ARG A 146 23.16 3.88 7.71
CA ARG A 146 24.41 4.02 6.93
C ARG A 146 24.47 5.28 6.07
N LEU A 147 23.37 6.01 5.90
CA LEU A 147 23.37 7.27 5.15
C LEU A 147 23.38 8.45 6.13
N PRO A 148 24.44 9.29 6.16
CA PRO A 148 24.37 10.53 6.92
C PRO A 148 23.23 11.37 6.34
N ASN A 149 22.25 11.70 7.18
CA ASN A 149 21.11 12.55 6.83
C ASN A 149 21.62 13.84 6.17
N SER A 150 21.64 13.89 4.83
CA SER A 150 21.81 15.13 4.08
C SER A 150 20.50 15.90 4.18
N ARG A 151 20.37 16.64 5.29
CA ARG A 151 19.39 17.71 5.46
C ARG A 151 19.81 18.90 4.57
N PRO A 152 18.89 19.55 3.83
CA PRO A 152 19.13 20.91 3.37
C PRO A 152 19.17 21.89 4.55
#